data_AF-A0A7W1LZK9-F1
#
_entry.id   AF-A0A7W1LZK9-F1
#
_cell.length_a   1.000
_cell.length_b   1.000
_cell.length_c   1.000
_cell.angle_alpha   90.00
_cell.angle_beta   90.00
_cell.angle_gamma   90.00
#
_symmetry.space_group_name_H-M   'P 1'
#
loop_
_entity.id
_entity.type
_entity.pdbx_description
1 polymer ?
#
loop_
_entity_poly.entity_id
_entity_poly.type
_entity_poly.pdbx_seq_one_letter_code
_entity_poly.pdbx_strand_id
1 'polypeptide(L)' 'EYGNPCQRFCPAAVYEMVDGGEDGKRRLQINFSNCVHCKTCDIMDPYQIINWVTPEGGGGPDYKGM' A
#
# COMPACT_ATOMS: atom_id res chain seq x y z
N GLU A 1 5.99 -9.83 -15.90
CA GLU A 1 5.72 -9.51 -14.48
C GLU A 1 4.47 -8.66 -14.35
N TYR A 2 3.78 -8.73 -13.21
CA TYR A 2 2.45 -8.13 -12.99
C TYR A 2 2.42 -6.59 -12.92
N GLY A 3 3.55 -5.91 -13.12
CA GLY A 3 3.61 -4.46 -13.30
C GLY A 3 3.18 -3.63 -12.08
N ASN A 4 3.68 -3.98 -10.88
CA ASN A 4 3.31 -3.35 -9.61
C ASN A 4 1.80 -3.43 -9.30
N PRO A 5 1.23 -4.65 -9.16
CA PRO A 5 -0.21 -4.85 -8.98
C PRO A 5 -0.77 -4.15 -7.73
N CYS A 6 0.09 -3.85 -6.74
CA CYS A 6 -0.26 -3.14 -5.52
C CYS A 6 -0.83 -1.74 -5.73
N GLN A 7 -0.50 -1.09 -6.84
CA GLN A 7 -1.10 0.19 -7.22
C GLN A 7 -2.59 0.06 -7.60
N ARG A 8 -3.05 -1.15 -7.95
CA ARG A 8 -4.40 -1.39 -8.48
C ARG A 8 -5.33 -2.01 -7.45
N PHE A 9 -4.85 -2.99 -6.67
CA PHE A 9 -5.69 -3.65 -5.68
C PHE A 9 -5.82 -2.85 -4.38
N CYS A 10 -4.91 -1.90 -4.10
CA CYS A 10 -4.97 -1.13 -2.87
C CYS A 10 -6.08 -0.06 -2.97
N PRO A 11 -7.11 -0.11 -2.12
CA PRO A 11 -8.24 0.82 -2.23
C PRO A 11 -7.92 2.24 -1.74
N ALA A 12 -6.75 2.46 -1.13
CA ALA A 12 -6.41 3.71 -0.45
C ALA A 12 -5.07 4.32 -0.92
N ALA A 13 -4.59 3.94 -2.11
CA ALA A 13 -3.36 4.49 -2.69
C ALA A 13 -2.14 4.46 -1.74
N VAL A 14 -1.99 3.35 -0.98
CA VAL A 14 -0.83 3.15 -0.07
C VAL A 14 0.45 2.93 -0.88
N TYR A 15 0.36 2.33 -2.07
CA TYR A 15 1.52 1.97 -2.90
C TYR A 15 1.58 2.85 -4.13
N GLU A 16 2.64 3.63 -4.27
CA GLU A 16 2.83 4.58 -5.37
C GLU A 16 4.22 4.43 -6.00
N MET A 17 4.28 4.35 -7.33
CA MET A 17 5.55 4.37 -8.06
C MET A 17 5.91 5.82 -8.36
N VAL A 18 6.95 6.34 -7.70
CA VAL A 18 7.46 7.71 -7.88
C VAL A 18 8.82 7.69 -8.56
N ASP A 19 9.20 8.77 -9.21
CA ASP A 19 10.53 8.87 -9.82
C ASP A 19 11.62 8.92 -8.73
N GLY A 20 12.65 8.09 -8.88
CA GLY A 20 13.70 7.86 -7.89
C GLY A 20 14.85 8.87 -7.90
N GLY A 21 14.61 10.09 -8.39
CA GLY A 21 15.64 11.14 -8.45
C GLY A 21 16.73 10.85 -9.48
N GLU A 22 18.00 10.90 -9.07
CA GLU A 22 19.19 10.99 -9.93
C GLU A 22 19.36 9.82 -10.92
N ASP A 23 18.89 8.62 -10.60
CA ASP A 23 19.04 7.43 -11.46
C ASP A 23 17.92 7.28 -12.51
N GLY A 24 16.89 8.14 -12.49
CA GLY A 24 15.74 8.08 -13.40
C GLY A 24 14.87 6.83 -13.27
N LYS A 25 15.17 5.93 -12.31
CA LYS A 25 14.42 4.71 -12.05
C LYS A 25 13.25 5.01 -11.15
N ARG A 26 12.08 4.41 -11.43
CA ARG A 26 10.94 4.49 -10.51
C ARG A 26 11.21 3.69 -9.24
N ARG A 27 10.85 4.25 -8.10
CA ARG A 27 10.88 3.60 -6.77
C ARG A 27 9.47 3.44 -6.23
N LEU A 28 9.25 2.39 -5.45
CA LEU A 28 8.02 2.22 -4.70
C LEU A 28 8.07 3.11 -3.46
N GLN A 29 7.07 3.97 -3.30
CA GLN A 29 6.80 4.75 -2.09
C GLN A 29 5.57 4.17 -1.39
N ILE A 30 5.68 4.01 -0.06
CA ILE A 30 4.62 3.46 0.78
C ILE A 30 4.05 4.60 1.65
N ASN A 31 2.85 5.05 1.32
CA ASN A 31 2.10 6.07 2.03
C ASN A 31 1.21 5.42 3.11
N PHE A 32 1.82 4.82 4.13
CA PHE A 32 1.10 4.00 5.12
C PHE A 32 0.01 4.76 5.90
N SER A 33 0.14 6.08 6.03
CA SER A 33 -0.88 6.94 6.66
C SER A 33 -2.25 6.87 5.97
N ASN A 34 -2.30 6.45 4.70
CA ASN A 34 -3.55 6.25 3.98
C ASN A 34 -4.19 4.88 4.24
N CYS A 35 -3.53 3.98 4.96
CA CYS A 35 -3.99 2.59 5.09
C CYS A 35 -5.35 2.51 5.81
N VAL A 36 -6.31 1.83 5.17
CA VAL A 36 -7.66 1.58 5.71
C VAL A 36 -7.81 0.19 6.35
N HIS A 37 -6.70 -0.49 6.62
CA HIS A 37 -6.66 -1.79 7.32
C HIS A 37 -7.46 -2.93 6.65
N CYS A 38 -7.80 -2.82 5.37
CA CYS A 38 -8.58 -3.81 4.61
C CYS A 38 -7.87 -5.16 4.35
N LYS A 39 -6.55 -5.24 4.55
CA LYS A 39 -5.69 -6.41 4.28
C LYS A 39 -5.60 -6.88 2.83
N THR A 40 -6.21 -6.19 1.87
CA THR A 40 -6.18 -6.60 0.45
C THR A 40 -4.76 -6.80 -0.07
N CYS A 41 -3.80 -5.97 0.37
CA CYS A 41 -2.41 -6.09 -0.06
C CYS A 41 -1.68 -7.34 0.44
N ASP A 42 -2.07 -7.86 1.59
CA ASP A 42 -1.54 -9.08 2.19
C ASP A 42 -2.05 -10.33 1.42
N ILE A 43 -3.30 -10.27 0.95
CA ILE A 43 -4.01 -11.39 0.31
C ILE A 43 -3.76 -11.44 -1.20
N MET A 44 -3.83 -10.29 -1.88
CA MET A 44 -3.87 -10.21 -3.35
C MET A 44 -2.51 -10.02 -4.00
N ASP A 45 -1.43 -9.92 -3.22
CA ASP A 45 -0.08 -9.82 -3.77
C ASP A 45 0.35 -11.16 -4.40
N PRO A 46 0.51 -11.25 -5.73
CA PRO A 46 0.92 -12.49 -6.39
C PRO A 46 2.33 -12.93 -6.03
N TYR A 47 3.15 -12.03 -5.47
CA TYR A 47 4.52 -12.33 -5.05
C TYR A 47 4.62 -12.73 -3.58
N GLN A 48 3.57 -12.50 -2.78
CA GLN A 48 3.52 -12.79 -1.34
C GLN A 48 4.71 -12.18 -0.58
N ILE A 49 5.10 -10.95 -0.94
CA ILE A 49 6.20 -10.20 -0.31
C ILE A 49 5.71 -9.06 0.60
N ILE A 50 4.42 -8.76 0.58
CA ILE A 50 3.79 -7.80 1.50
C ILE A 50 3.34 -8.55 2.74
N ASN A 51 3.83 -8.12 3.92
CA ASN A 51 3.36 -8.60 5.22
C ASN A 51 2.69 -7.44 5.96
N TRP A 52 1.36 -7.50 6.12
CA TRP A 52 0.64 -6.50 6.90
C TRP A 52 0.78 -6.78 8.40
N VAL A 53 1.17 -5.76 9.17
CA VAL A 53 1.18 -5.81 10.65
C VAL A 53 0.37 -4.65 11.21
N THR A 54 -0.21 -4.86 12.39
CA THR A 54 -1.02 -3.84 13.07
C THR A 54 -0.15 -2.63 13.41
N PRO A 55 -0.54 -1.40 13.01
CA PRO A 55 0.16 -0.19 13.40
C PRO A 55 -0.15 0.17 14.86
N GLU A 56 0.40 1.30 15.32
CA GLU A 56 0.10 1.84 16.65
C GLU A 56 -1.41 2.06 16.86
N GLY A 57 -1.86 1.86 18.11
CA GLY A 57 -3.26 2.02 18.48
C GLY A 57 -3.77 3.45 18.24
N GLY A 58 -4.96 3.59 17.66
CA GLY A 58 -5.52 4.88 17.26
C GLY A 58 -5.17 5.30 15.83
N GLY A 59 -4.30 4.57 15.13
CA GLY A 59 -4.08 4.72 13.69
C GLY A 59 -5.18 4.04 12.85
N GLY A 60 -5.32 4.50 11.61
CA GLY A 60 -6.25 3.93 10.63
C GLY A 60 -7.55 4.73 10.46
N PRO A 61 -8.55 4.16 9.78
CA PRO A 61 -9.77 4.86 9.39
C PRO A 61 -10.74 5.08 10.56
N ASP A 62 -11.35 6.26 10.61
CA ASP A 62 -12.48 6.59 11.49
C ASP A 62 -13.81 6.40 10.73
N TYR A 63 -14.39 5.21 10.86
CA TYR A 63 -15.65 4.86 10.20
C TYR A 63 -16.85 5.37 10.99
N LYS A 64 -17.35 6.57 10.64
CA LYS A 64 -18.60 7.11 11.19
C LYS A 64 -19.79 6.75 10.29
N GLY A 65 -20.70 5.93 10.81
CA GLY A 65 -21.95 5.58 10.13
C GLY A 65 -21.78 4.72 8.88
N MET A 66 -20.69 3.97 8.81
CA MET A 66 -20.40 2.96 7.79
C MET A 66 -20.73 1.56 8.32
#